data_AF-A0A8H3X9B9-F1
#
_entry.id   AF-A0A8H3X9B9-F1
#
_cell.length_a   1.000
_cell.length_b   1.000
_cell.length_c   1.000
_cell.angle_alpha   90.00
_cell.angle_beta   90.00
_cell.angle_gamma   90.00
#
_symmetry.space_group_name_H-M   'P 1'
#
loop_
_entity.id
_entity.type
_entity.pdbx_description
1 polymer ?
#
loop_
_entity_poly.entity_id
_entity_poly.type
_entity_poly.pdbx_seq_one_letter_code
_entity_poly.pdbx_strand_id
1 'polypeptide(L)'
;MRFTFLIIAFITIVSGLDNGLGRTPPMGWNTWNHFQCQVNEQLLKDSADAMIELGFYEAGYKYLNLDDCWEGHRDENGYITTDPITFPGGIKALADYAHEKGLLFGIYSDAGRLTCARRLGSLGYEDKDAQRYAEWGIDFLKYDNCHNDGSPEIQRYVKMRDALNKTGRPIFYSICEWGKSKPFLWGRAVGNSWRTTLDIRATWASIISIIQKQQMITKYAGPGGWNDPDMLQIGNGQLTLEEQRSHFSLWAALKAPLLLGFDIRNPPVDAKAIALNEEIIAINQDPLGLSVSIVQRTRFYDIWTGPLSDGYVAVLFNRGEIPVVITLYFASHCNLEGEIAVRDLWEHADKGNFATSYFSRVPKHGVTVVKLTGGSRINKHNEPLFLQQIWDEDIVDDDPIEIDISINGDQIY
;
A
#
# COMPACT_ATOMS: atom_id res chain seq x y z
N MET A 1 52.16 21.40 6.03
CA MET A 1 50.74 21.64 6.36
C MET A 1 49.90 20.57 5.69
N ARG A 2 49.33 19.63 6.45
CA ARG A 2 48.34 18.67 5.94
C ARG A 2 46.96 19.26 6.23
N PHE A 3 46.21 19.60 5.19
CA PHE A 3 44.82 20.04 5.31
C PHE A 3 43.94 18.80 5.42
N THR A 4 43.38 18.58 6.60
CA THR A 4 42.32 17.59 6.81
C THR A 4 41.00 18.22 6.36
N PHE A 5 40.47 17.79 5.23
CA PHE A 5 39.12 18.17 4.82
C PHE A 5 38.11 17.33 5.61
N LEU A 6 37.32 18.02 6.45
CA LEU A 6 36.18 17.44 7.15
C LEU A 6 35.00 17.43 6.17
N ILE A 7 34.67 16.26 5.61
CA ILE A 7 33.44 16.10 4.83
C ILE A 7 32.29 15.98 5.82
N ILE A 8 31.49 17.04 5.94
CA ILE A 8 30.23 17.02 6.67
C ILE A 8 29.19 16.42 5.72
N ALA A 9 28.83 15.15 5.94
CA ALA A 9 27.70 14.53 5.26
C ALA A 9 26.40 15.13 5.81
N PHE A 10 25.70 15.91 5.00
CA PHE A 10 24.33 16.31 5.29
C PHE A 10 23.43 15.11 5.04
N ILE A 11 22.93 14.48 6.10
CA ILE A 11 21.80 13.56 6.00
C ILE A 11 20.59 14.43 5.67
N THR A 12 20.13 14.39 4.42
CA THR A 12 18.82 14.93 4.04
C THR A 12 17.75 14.05 4.67
N ILE A 13 17.37 14.38 5.90
CA ILE A 13 16.12 13.86 6.49
C ILE A 13 15.00 14.52 5.68
N VAL A 14 14.45 13.78 4.70
CA VAL A 14 13.22 14.19 4.05
C VAL A 14 12.12 14.11 5.11
N SER A 15 11.79 15.25 5.71
CA SER A 15 10.66 15.41 6.62
C SER A 15 9.38 15.10 5.84
N GLY A 16 8.77 13.95 6.13
CA GLY A 16 7.45 13.63 5.61
C GLY A 16 6.36 14.47 6.27
N LEU A 17 5.10 14.26 5.89
CA LEU A 17 3.94 14.64 6.67
C LEU A 17 4.05 13.94 8.04
N ASP A 18 4.71 14.60 9.00
CA ASP A 18 4.88 14.07 10.35
C ASP A 18 3.62 14.32 11.19
N ASN A 19 2.48 13.87 10.68
CA ASN A 19 1.19 13.93 11.38
C ASN A 19 1.03 12.81 12.43
N GLY A 20 2.11 12.07 12.71
CA GLY A 20 2.14 10.97 13.67
C GLY A 20 1.51 9.65 13.18
N LEU A 21 0.92 9.61 11.99
CA LEU A 21 0.22 8.45 11.45
C LEU A 21 1.10 7.62 10.50
N GLY A 22 0.60 6.42 10.15
CA GLY A 22 1.26 5.55 9.16
C GLY A 22 2.65 5.06 9.56
N ARG A 23 2.94 4.92 10.86
CA ARG A 23 4.24 4.39 11.33
C ARG A 23 4.51 2.97 10.83
N THR A 24 3.46 2.20 10.62
CA THR A 24 3.41 0.98 9.79
C THR A 24 2.37 1.18 8.67
N PRO A 25 2.38 0.36 7.61
CA PRO A 25 1.37 0.44 6.57
C PRO A 25 -0.04 0.23 7.15
N PRO A 26 -1.07 0.96 6.70
CA PRO A 26 -2.41 0.80 7.22
C PRO A 26 -2.99 -0.56 6.82
N MET A 27 -3.74 -1.17 7.74
CA MET A 27 -4.47 -2.41 7.51
C MET A 27 -5.96 -2.18 7.74
N GLY A 28 -6.80 -2.66 6.84
CA GLY A 28 -8.24 -2.48 6.94
C GLY A 28 -9.01 -3.20 5.87
N TRP A 29 -10.23 -2.74 5.63
CA TRP A 29 -11.13 -3.23 4.62
C TRP A 29 -11.81 -2.05 3.91
N ASN A 30 -12.08 -2.21 2.61
CA ASN A 30 -12.72 -1.18 1.79
C ASN A 30 -13.91 -1.78 1.02
N THR A 31 -15.01 -1.02 0.93
CA THR A 31 -16.27 -1.45 0.33
C THR A 31 -16.20 -1.70 -1.19
N TRP A 32 -15.30 -1.03 -1.91
CA TRP A 32 -15.41 -0.84 -3.37
C TRP A 32 -15.33 -2.12 -4.19
N ASN A 33 -14.29 -2.94 -3.95
CA ASN A 33 -13.98 -4.10 -4.79
C ASN A 33 -15.14 -5.11 -4.89
N HIS A 34 -15.94 -5.24 -3.82
CA HIS A 34 -17.08 -6.14 -3.80
C HIS A 34 -18.42 -5.42 -4.03
N PHE A 35 -18.64 -4.27 -3.38
CA PHE A 35 -19.96 -3.65 -3.32
C PHE A 35 -20.16 -2.51 -4.33
N GLN A 36 -19.08 -1.86 -4.78
CA GLN A 36 -19.17 -0.65 -5.61
C GLN A 36 -20.14 0.38 -4.95
N CYS A 37 -21.13 0.89 -5.70
CA CYS A 37 -22.16 1.78 -5.14
C CYS A 37 -23.27 1.06 -4.34
N GLN A 38 -23.25 -0.27 -4.19
CA GLN A 38 -24.26 -1.01 -3.43
C GLN A 38 -23.95 -1.01 -1.93
N VAL A 39 -23.74 0.18 -1.38
CA VAL A 39 -23.41 0.41 0.03
C VAL A 39 -24.56 1.08 0.77
N ASN A 40 -24.71 0.79 2.06
CA ASN A 40 -25.67 1.45 2.95
C ASN A 40 -25.22 1.32 4.41
N GLU A 41 -25.91 2.02 5.32
CA GLU A 41 -25.58 2.02 6.74
C GLU A 41 -25.53 0.63 7.38
N GLN A 42 -26.52 -0.22 7.09
CA GLN A 42 -26.57 -1.56 7.70
C GLN A 42 -25.41 -2.43 7.22
N LEU A 43 -25.06 -2.36 5.93
CA LEU A 43 -23.91 -3.07 5.38
C LEU A 43 -22.61 -2.72 6.12
N LEU A 44 -22.39 -1.44 6.40
CA LEU A 44 -21.18 -0.98 7.09
C LEU A 44 -21.18 -1.43 8.55
N LYS A 45 -22.34 -1.40 9.24
CA LYS A 45 -22.48 -1.94 10.60
C LYS A 45 -22.19 -3.44 10.66
N ASP A 46 -22.81 -4.22 9.78
CA ASP A 46 -22.59 -5.66 9.69
C ASP A 46 -21.12 -5.99 9.35
N SER A 47 -20.49 -5.17 8.51
CA SER A 47 -19.08 -5.35 8.15
C SER A 47 -18.16 -5.01 9.32
N ALA A 48 -18.48 -3.98 10.11
CA ALA A 48 -17.78 -3.65 11.35
C ALA A 48 -17.88 -4.81 12.35
N ASP A 49 -19.07 -5.37 12.53
CA ASP A 49 -19.29 -6.53 13.39
C ASP A 49 -18.48 -7.74 12.93
N ALA A 50 -18.51 -8.05 11.64
CA ALA A 50 -17.75 -9.14 11.06
C ALA A 50 -16.23 -8.96 11.22
N MET A 51 -15.71 -7.74 11.13
CA MET A 51 -14.29 -7.46 11.38
C MET A 51 -13.85 -7.89 12.78
N ILE A 52 -14.71 -7.68 13.79
CA ILE A 52 -14.46 -8.11 15.17
C ILE A 52 -14.69 -9.62 15.30
N GLU A 53 -15.89 -10.10 14.96
CA GLU A 53 -16.32 -11.48 15.22
C GLU A 53 -15.48 -12.53 14.48
N LEU A 54 -14.93 -12.16 13.32
CA LEU A 54 -14.16 -13.08 12.47
C LEU A 54 -12.65 -12.99 12.69
N GLY A 55 -12.16 -12.15 13.60
CA GLY A 55 -10.75 -12.07 14.00
C GLY A 55 -9.88 -11.11 13.17
N PHE A 56 -10.48 -10.30 12.29
CA PHE A 56 -9.71 -9.38 11.45
C PHE A 56 -9.15 -8.22 12.26
N TYR A 57 -9.91 -7.71 13.24
CA TYR A 57 -9.44 -6.66 14.13
C TYR A 57 -8.20 -7.07 14.92
N GLU A 58 -8.22 -8.27 15.50
CA GLU A 58 -7.13 -8.86 16.26
C GLU A 58 -5.88 -9.06 15.40
N ALA A 59 -6.05 -9.46 14.14
CA ALA A 59 -4.97 -9.56 13.16
C ALA A 59 -4.42 -8.19 12.70
N GLY A 60 -5.06 -7.08 13.09
CA GLY A 60 -4.58 -5.71 12.87
C GLY A 60 -5.36 -4.91 11.83
N TYR A 61 -6.40 -5.48 11.19
CA TYR A 61 -7.26 -4.75 10.26
C TYR A 61 -8.17 -3.79 11.01
N LYS A 62 -7.76 -2.53 11.12
CA LYS A 62 -8.43 -1.51 11.96
C LYS A 62 -9.29 -0.54 11.19
N TYR A 63 -8.98 -0.28 9.93
CA TYR A 63 -9.71 0.70 9.13
C TYR A 63 -10.93 0.07 8.44
N LEU A 64 -12.12 0.58 8.76
CA LEU A 64 -13.38 0.35 8.05
C LEU A 64 -13.58 1.51 7.05
N ASN A 65 -13.21 1.31 5.79
CA ASN A 65 -13.21 2.36 4.78
C ASN A 65 -14.47 2.29 3.90
N LEU A 66 -15.27 3.36 3.93
CA LEU A 66 -16.35 3.61 3.00
C LEU A 66 -15.81 4.31 1.75
N ASP A 67 -15.88 3.63 0.61
CA ASP A 67 -15.49 4.20 -0.69
C ASP A 67 -16.62 5.05 -1.32
N ASP A 68 -16.53 5.36 -2.61
CA ASP A 68 -17.46 6.21 -3.38
C ASP A 68 -18.96 5.84 -3.20
N CYS A 69 -19.85 6.75 -3.60
CA CYS A 69 -21.31 6.60 -3.60
C CYS A 69 -22.00 6.79 -2.23
N TRP A 70 -21.34 7.45 -1.28
CA TRP A 70 -21.93 7.82 0.01
C TRP A 70 -22.45 9.27 0.05
N GLU A 71 -22.00 10.08 -0.89
CA GLU A 71 -22.12 11.53 -0.89
C GLU A 71 -23.57 11.98 -1.15
N GLY A 72 -24.02 12.93 -0.34
CA GLY A 72 -25.28 13.66 -0.53
C GLY A 72 -25.11 14.93 -1.37
N HIS A 73 -25.92 15.94 -1.08
CA HIS A 73 -25.79 17.27 -1.67
C HIS A 73 -24.92 18.17 -0.79
N ARG A 74 -24.64 19.40 -1.22
CA ARG A 74 -24.12 20.44 -0.32
C ARG A 74 -25.29 21.18 0.32
N ASP A 75 -25.23 21.40 1.63
CA ASP A 75 -26.22 22.21 2.34
C ASP A 75 -26.12 23.71 1.94
N GLU A 76 -27.01 24.54 2.47
CA GLU A 76 -27.03 25.99 2.18
C GLU A 76 -25.72 26.72 2.55
N ASN A 77 -24.95 26.15 3.49
CA ASN A 77 -23.66 26.67 3.90
C ASN A 77 -22.49 26.06 3.08
N GLY A 78 -22.77 25.17 2.13
CA GLY A 78 -21.81 24.55 1.23
C GLY A 78 -21.09 23.33 1.81
N TYR A 79 -21.51 22.80 2.96
CA TYR A 79 -20.93 21.58 3.51
C TYR A 79 -21.53 20.34 2.86
N ILE A 80 -20.70 19.33 2.63
CA ILE A 80 -21.15 18.03 2.12
C ILE A 80 -22.09 17.34 3.14
N THR A 81 -23.16 16.75 2.63
CA THR A 81 -24.10 15.90 3.39
C THR A 81 -23.99 14.45 2.94
N THR A 82 -24.84 13.58 3.48
CA THR A 82 -25.05 12.22 2.98
C THR A 82 -26.51 12.04 2.54
N ASP A 83 -26.80 10.98 1.80
CA ASP A 83 -28.17 10.59 1.45
C ASP A 83 -28.88 9.98 2.68
N PRO A 84 -29.93 10.61 3.23
CA PRO A 84 -30.63 10.12 4.43
C PRO A 84 -31.41 8.82 4.20
N ILE A 85 -31.60 8.37 2.95
CA ILE A 85 -32.22 7.07 2.68
C ILE A 85 -31.17 5.96 2.81
N THR A 86 -29.99 6.16 2.23
CA THR A 86 -28.90 5.19 2.24
C THR A 86 -28.17 5.16 3.59
N PHE A 87 -28.06 6.32 4.26
CA PHE A 87 -27.40 6.52 5.54
C PHE A 87 -28.30 7.31 6.53
N PRO A 88 -29.39 6.69 7.05
CA PRO A 88 -30.39 7.39 7.86
C PRO A 88 -29.87 7.97 9.18
N GLY A 89 -28.86 7.36 9.81
CA GLY A 89 -28.16 7.89 10.98
C GLY A 89 -27.03 8.86 10.63
N GLY A 90 -26.68 8.96 9.35
CA GLY A 90 -25.59 9.77 8.84
C GLY A 90 -24.21 9.16 9.07
N ILE A 91 -23.19 9.71 8.40
CA ILE A 91 -21.82 9.20 8.47
C ILE A 91 -21.22 9.31 9.87
N LYS A 92 -21.56 10.36 10.64
CA LYS A 92 -21.10 10.47 12.03
C LYS A 92 -21.52 9.27 12.88
N ALA A 93 -22.78 8.85 12.78
CA ALA A 93 -23.26 7.72 13.58
C ALA A 93 -22.57 6.41 13.18
N LEU A 94 -22.18 6.25 11.91
CA LEU A 94 -21.37 5.12 11.47
C LEU A 94 -19.93 5.16 12.01
N ALA A 95 -19.30 6.33 11.99
CA ALA A 95 -17.98 6.50 12.57
C ALA A 95 -18.00 6.24 14.09
N ASP A 96 -18.98 6.78 14.80
CA ASP A 96 -19.18 6.52 16.23
C ASP A 96 -19.37 5.00 16.49
N TYR A 97 -20.17 4.30 15.67
CA TYR A 97 -20.36 2.84 15.77
C TYR A 97 -19.06 2.06 15.56
N ALA A 98 -18.23 2.47 14.59
CA ALA A 98 -16.92 1.87 14.37
C ALA A 98 -15.99 2.10 15.57
N HIS A 99 -15.95 3.33 16.11
CA HIS A 99 -15.13 3.70 17.26
C HIS A 99 -15.53 2.95 18.53
N GLU A 100 -16.83 2.71 18.76
CA GLU A 100 -17.33 1.90 19.89
C GLU A 100 -16.78 0.46 19.87
N LYS A 101 -16.39 -0.04 18.69
CA LYS A 101 -15.76 -1.36 18.49
C LYS A 101 -14.23 -1.30 18.47
N GLY A 102 -13.65 -0.12 18.62
CA GLY A 102 -12.21 0.11 18.54
C GLY A 102 -11.66 0.16 17.11
N LEU A 103 -12.52 0.11 16.09
CA LEU A 103 -12.15 0.34 14.69
C LEU A 103 -11.92 1.83 14.43
N LEU A 104 -11.26 2.11 13.31
CA LEU A 104 -11.10 3.45 12.73
C LEU A 104 -11.99 3.54 11.49
N PHE A 105 -12.59 4.70 11.23
CA PHE A 105 -13.53 4.86 10.12
C PHE A 105 -12.95 5.75 9.01
N GLY A 106 -12.91 5.21 7.79
CA GLY A 106 -12.43 5.92 6.62
C GLY A 106 -13.54 6.36 5.68
N ILE A 107 -13.30 7.47 4.99
CA ILE A 107 -14.17 8.01 3.95
C ILE A 107 -13.39 8.21 2.65
N TYR A 108 -14.13 8.46 1.58
CA TYR A 108 -13.61 8.73 0.26
C TYR A 108 -14.08 10.09 -0.25
N SER A 109 -13.23 10.74 -1.03
CA SER A 109 -13.63 11.84 -1.90
C SER A 109 -12.66 11.95 -3.07
N ASP A 110 -12.76 13.04 -3.83
CA ASP A 110 -11.98 13.28 -5.05
C ASP A 110 -11.40 14.70 -5.06
N ALA A 111 -10.16 14.81 -5.54
CA ALA A 111 -9.50 16.05 -5.93
C ALA A 111 -10.05 16.66 -7.24
N GLY A 112 -11.30 16.34 -7.58
CA GLY A 112 -12.07 16.89 -8.68
C GLY A 112 -13.44 17.40 -8.25
N ARG A 113 -14.20 17.92 -9.22
CA ARG A 113 -15.56 18.44 -8.95
C ARG A 113 -16.57 17.34 -8.72
N LEU A 114 -16.30 16.17 -9.31
CA LEU A 114 -17.08 14.96 -9.13
C LEU A 114 -16.14 13.81 -8.81
N THR A 115 -16.63 12.84 -8.05
CA THR A 115 -15.94 11.57 -7.84
C THR A 115 -15.96 10.72 -9.12
N CYS A 116 -15.17 9.64 -9.16
CA CYS A 116 -15.16 8.71 -10.28
C CYS A 116 -16.56 8.10 -10.56
N ALA A 117 -17.40 7.86 -9.54
CA ALA A 117 -18.80 7.46 -9.71
C ALA A 117 -19.78 8.61 -9.98
N ARG A 118 -19.25 9.80 -10.29
CA ARG A 118 -19.99 11.05 -10.57
C ARG A 118 -20.84 11.55 -9.41
N ARG A 119 -20.36 11.36 -8.18
CA ARG A 119 -20.87 12.01 -6.96
C ARG A 119 -20.14 13.31 -6.71
N LEU A 120 -20.49 14.06 -5.66
CA LEU A 120 -19.82 15.33 -5.38
C LEU A 120 -18.38 15.11 -4.92
N GLY A 121 -17.43 15.72 -5.61
CA GLY A 121 -16.02 15.79 -5.18
C GLY A 121 -15.73 17.03 -4.33
N SER A 122 -14.50 17.14 -3.84
CA SER A 122 -14.09 18.20 -2.90
C SER A 122 -13.30 19.34 -3.52
N LEU A 123 -13.03 19.33 -4.83
CA LEU A 123 -12.24 20.41 -5.47
C LEU A 123 -12.92 21.78 -5.29
N GLY A 124 -12.23 22.71 -4.63
CA GLY A 124 -12.74 24.04 -4.28
C GLY A 124 -13.57 24.12 -2.99
N TYR A 125 -13.75 22.99 -2.30
CA TYR A 125 -14.47 22.87 -1.03
C TYR A 125 -13.64 22.17 0.05
N GLU A 126 -12.33 22.06 -0.15
CA GLU A 126 -11.42 21.25 0.67
C GLU A 126 -11.51 21.61 2.17
N ASP A 127 -11.49 22.91 2.50
CA ASP A 127 -11.62 23.40 3.88
C ASP A 127 -12.95 22.98 4.54
N LYS A 128 -14.06 23.05 3.80
CA LYS A 128 -15.40 22.70 4.34
C LYS A 128 -15.56 21.19 4.48
N ASP A 129 -15.11 20.45 3.49
CA ASP A 129 -15.24 19.00 3.47
C ASP A 129 -14.33 18.38 4.52
N ALA A 130 -13.07 18.83 4.63
CA ALA A 130 -12.18 18.40 5.72
C ALA A 130 -12.76 18.70 7.10
N GLN A 131 -13.30 19.90 7.31
CA GLN A 131 -13.96 20.26 8.57
C GLN A 131 -15.14 19.33 8.88
N ARG A 132 -15.97 19.02 7.87
CA ARG A 132 -17.10 18.09 8.04
C ARG A 132 -16.63 16.65 8.34
N TYR A 133 -15.56 16.19 7.70
CA TYR A 133 -14.95 14.90 8.00
C TYR A 133 -14.42 14.84 9.45
N ALA A 134 -13.80 15.93 9.93
CA ALA A 134 -13.36 16.00 11.31
C ALA A 134 -14.53 16.00 12.31
N GLU A 135 -15.61 16.72 12.02
CA GLU A 135 -16.86 16.73 12.82
C GLU A 135 -17.53 15.36 12.89
N TRP A 136 -17.47 14.59 11.80
CA TRP A 136 -17.97 13.23 11.75
C TRP A 136 -17.06 12.20 12.41
N GLY A 137 -15.83 12.57 12.77
CA GLY A 137 -14.88 11.65 13.39
C GLY A 137 -14.16 10.73 12.40
N ILE A 138 -14.00 11.15 11.14
CA ILE A 138 -13.25 10.37 10.14
C ILE A 138 -11.77 10.23 10.56
N ASP A 139 -11.17 9.06 10.33
CA ASP A 139 -9.78 8.74 10.67
C ASP A 139 -8.90 8.48 9.44
N PHE A 140 -9.51 8.30 8.27
CA PHE A 140 -8.84 7.98 7.01
C PHE A 140 -9.57 8.66 5.84
N LEU A 141 -8.84 9.30 4.93
CA LEU A 141 -9.37 9.82 3.68
C LEU A 141 -8.64 9.19 2.50
N LYS A 142 -9.35 8.43 1.66
CA LYS A 142 -8.94 8.14 0.29
C LYS A 142 -9.33 9.34 -0.59
N TYR A 143 -8.39 9.90 -1.33
CA TYR A 143 -8.63 11.10 -2.12
C TYR A 143 -8.23 10.89 -3.57
N ASP A 144 -9.22 10.76 -4.44
CA ASP A 144 -9.07 10.37 -5.84
C ASP A 144 -8.75 11.56 -6.78
N ASN A 145 -8.72 11.31 -8.08
CA ASN A 145 -8.25 12.26 -9.08
C ASN A 145 -9.16 12.39 -10.32
N CYS A 146 -10.38 11.86 -10.29
CA CYS A 146 -11.33 11.97 -11.40
C CYS A 146 -11.90 13.41 -11.53
N HIS A 147 -12.41 13.77 -12.71
CA HIS A 147 -13.12 15.04 -12.97
C HIS A 147 -12.47 16.31 -12.38
N ASN A 148 -11.13 16.37 -12.36
CA ASN A 148 -10.38 17.55 -11.95
C ASN A 148 -10.44 18.66 -13.01
N ASP A 149 -9.95 19.85 -12.66
CA ASP A 149 -9.97 21.05 -13.52
C ASP A 149 -8.70 21.23 -14.35
N GLY A 150 -7.84 20.21 -14.44
CA GLY A 150 -6.55 20.27 -15.12
C GLY A 150 -5.44 20.96 -14.32
N SER A 151 -5.72 21.48 -13.12
CA SER A 151 -4.65 22.00 -12.26
C SER A 151 -3.72 20.88 -11.77
N PRO A 152 -2.42 21.19 -11.53
CA PRO A 152 -1.41 20.19 -11.19
C PRO A 152 -1.80 19.35 -9.97
N GLU A 153 -1.61 18.03 -10.04
CA GLU A 153 -1.95 17.07 -8.99
C GLU A 153 -1.40 17.53 -7.63
N ILE A 154 -0.09 17.82 -7.55
CA ILE A 154 0.58 18.22 -6.31
C ILE A 154 -0.14 19.41 -5.64
N GLN A 155 -0.57 20.41 -6.41
CA GLN A 155 -1.26 21.59 -5.85
C GLN A 155 -2.61 21.22 -5.25
N ARG A 156 -3.40 20.36 -5.92
CA ARG A 156 -4.71 19.92 -5.42
C ARG A 156 -4.58 19.06 -4.17
N TYR A 157 -3.64 18.12 -4.15
CA TYR A 157 -3.40 17.26 -2.98
C TYR A 157 -2.86 18.05 -1.77
N VAL A 158 -1.99 19.04 -2.00
CA VAL A 158 -1.50 19.95 -0.95
C VAL A 158 -2.64 20.74 -0.31
N LYS A 159 -3.61 21.23 -1.10
CA LYS A 159 -4.77 21.96 -0.56
C LYS A 159 -5.58 21.11 0.42
N MET A 160 -5.90 19.87 0.05
CA MET A 160 -6.65 18.97 0.94
C MET A 160 -5.82 18.55 2.16
N ARG A 161 -4.50 18.31 2.01
CA ARG A 161 -3.61 18.11 3.18
C ARG A 161 -3.70 19.27 4.17
N ASP A 162 -3.60 20.50 3.68
CA ASP A 162 -3.62 21.69 4.53
C ASP A 162 -4.98 21.87 5.21
N ALA A 163 -6.06 21.60 4.47
CA ALA A 163 -7.42 21.60 5.00
C ALA A 163 -7.60 20.54 6.13
N LEU A 164 -7.15 19.31 5.92
CA LEU A 164 -7.18 18.24 6.93
C LEU A 164 -6.38 18.64 8.18
N ASN A 165 -5.15 19.12 8.01
CA ASN A 165 -4.31 19.57 9.12
C ASN A 165 -4.95 20.71 9.93
N LYS A 166 -5.62 21.65 9.24
CA LYS A 166 -6.30 22.80 9.86
C LYS A 166 -7.45 22.39 10.78
N THR A 167 -8.06 21.22 10.57
CA THR A 167 -9.12 20.71 11.46
C THR A 167 -8.61 20.34 12.86
N GLY A 168 -7.30 20.07 13.00
CA GLY A 168 -6.69 19.56 14.23
C GLY A 168 -6.99 18.09 14.55
N ARG A 169 -7.83 17.40 13.76
CA ARG A 169 -8.03 15.95 13.88
C ARG A 169 -6.98 15.19 13.05
N PRO A 170 -6.25 14.22 13.61
CA PRO A 170 -5.38 13.35 12.82
C PRO A 170 -6.21 12.48 11.86
N ILE A 171 -6.01 12.64 10.56
CA ILE A 171 -6.66 11.84 9.51
C ILE A 171 -5.58 11.26 8.61
N PHE A 172 -5.56 9.93 8.45
CA PHE A 172 -4.64 9.26 7.54
C PHE A 172 -4.98 9.66 6.11
N TYR A 173 -4.03 10.25 5.39
CA TYR A 173 -4.30 10.81 4.06
C TYR A 173 -3.73 9.92 2.95
N SER A 174 -4.61 9.25 2.22
CA SER A 174 -4.27 8.32 1.13
C SER A 174 -4.51 8.96 -0.24
N ILE A 175 -3.43 9.30 -0.93
CA ILE A 175 -3.42 9.94 -2.26
C ILE A 175 -3.78 8.91 -3.33
N CYS A 176 -4.73 9.21 -4.21
CA CYS A 176 -5.16 8.32 -5.29
C CYS A 176 -5.15 9.01 -6.66
N GLU A 177 -3.94 9.30 -7.18
CA GLU A 177 -3.74 9.82 -8.56
C GLU A 177 -3.07 8.81 -9.50
N TRP A 178 -3.10 7.54 -9.10
CA TRP A 178 -2.73 6.37 -9.90
C TRP A 178 -1.26 6.31 -10.37
N GLY A 179 -0.36 7.06 -9.72
CA GLY A 179 1.05 7.12 -10.06
C GLY A 179 1.38 8.09 -11.18
N LYS A 180 0.40 8.83 -11.70
CA LYS A 180 0.51 9.63 -12.94
C LYS A 180 1.59 10.71 -12.85
N SER A 181 1.65 11.40 -11.72
CA SER A 181 2.61 12.47 -11.43
C SER A 181 3.77 12.01 -10.54
N LYS A 182 4.06 10.70 -10.54
CA LYS A 182 5.16 10.08 -9.76
C LYS A 182 5.10 10.43 -8.26
N PRO A 183 4.01 10.09 -7.56
CA PRO A 183 3.78 10.49 -6.16
C PRO A 183 4.78 9.88 -5.19
N PHE A 184 5.51 8.84 -5.57
CA PHE A 184 6.65 8.36 -4.80
C PHE A 184 7.77 9.40 -4.62
N LEU A 185 7.81 10.47 -5.43
CA LEU A 185 8.78 11.57 -5.30
C LEU A 185 8.32 12.72 -4.38
N TRP A 186 7.01 12.88 -4.17
CA TRP A 186 6.46 14.06 -3.47
C TRP A 186 5.40 13.73 -2.42
N GLY A 187 4.74 12.58 -2.55
CA GLY A 187 3.62 12.12 -1.73
C GLY A 187 3.98 12.04 -0.24
N ARG A 188 5.23 11.71 0.10
CA ARG A 188 5.71 11.67 1.49
C ARG A 188 5.54 13.00 2.23
N ALA A 189 5.67 14.14 1.56
CA ALA A 189 5.47 15.46 2.15
C ALA A 189 3.99 15.91 2.18
N VAL A 190 3.10 15.11 1.57
CA VAL A 190 1.71 15.48 1.34
C VAL A 190 0.72 14.55 2.03
N GLY A 191 0.91 13.24 1.96
CA GLY A 191 0.03 12.23 2.54
C GLY A 191 0.82 11.07 3.17
N ASN A 192 0.08 10.11 3.72
CA ASN A 192 0.62 8.94 4.42
C ASN A 192 0.75 7.70 3.52
N SER A 193 0.03 7.67 2.41
CA SER A 193 0.24 6.71 1.31
C SER A 193 -0.12 7.34 -0.02
N TRP A 194 0.35 6.73 -1.11
CA TRP A 194 0.02 7.16 -2.46
C TRP A 194 -0.11 6.00 -3.42
N ARG A 195 -1.23 5.96 -4.15
CA ARG A 195 -1.45 5.01 -5.24
C ARG A 195 -0.38 5.20 -6.31
N THR A 196 0.21 4.10 -6.73
CA THR A 196 1.37 4.07 -7.63
C THR A 196 1.02 3.55 -9.02
N THR A 197 -0.19 3.03 -9.20
CA THR A 197 -0.71 2.49 -10.45
C THR A 197 -2.22 2.77 -10.58
N LEU A 198 -2.74 2.57 -11.79
CA LEU A 198 -4.18 2.37 -12.03
C LEU A 198 -4.72 1.20 -11.19
N ASP A 199 -6.05 1.10 -11.14
CA ASP A 199 -6.75 0.13 -10.31
C ASP A 199 -6.38 -1.32 -10.63
N ILE A 200 -6.23 -2.09 -9.55
CA ILE A 200 -6.01 -3.52 -9.62
C ILE A 200 -7.29 -4.25 -10.01
N ARG A 201 -7.17 -5.21 -10.92
CA ARG A 201 -8.24 -6.15 -11.26
C ARG A 201 -7.97 -7.50 -10.59
N ALA A 202 -9.03 -8.26 -10.29
CA ALA A 202 -8.95 -9.61 -9.73
C ALA A 202 -8.46 -10.67 -10.77
N THR A 203 -7.33 -10.39 -11.41
CA THR A 203 -6.68 -11.26 -12.39
C THR A 203 -5.17 -11.29 -12.17
N TRP A 204 -4.55 -12.44 -12.42
CA TRP A 204 -3.12 -12.62 -12.23
C TRP A 204 -2.27 -11.65 -13.05
N ALA A 205 -2.68 -11.38 -14.30
CA ALA A 205 -2.00 -10.42 -15.17
C ALA A 205 -1.98 -9.00 -14.59
N SER A 206 -3.06 -8.58 -13.93
CA SER A 206 -3.11 -7.27 -13.27
C SER A 206 -2.13 -7.20 -12.09
N ILE A 207 -2.11 -8.23 -11.26
CA ILE A 207 -1.23 -8.33 -10.09
C ILE A 207 0.24 -8.29 -10.51
N ILE A 208 0.62 -9.09 -11.51
CA ILE A 208 2.00 -9.10 -12.06
C ILE A 208 2.40 -7.73 -12.61
N SER A 209 1.52 -7.06 -13.36
CA SER A 209 1.80 -5.73 -13.91
C SER A 209 2.09 -4.70 -12.82
N ILE A 210 1.37 -4.76 -11.70
CA ILE A 210 1.58 -3.87 -10.56
C ILE A 210 2.90 -4.20 -9.85
N ILE A 211 3.19 -5.47 -9.57
CA ILE A 211 4.47 -5.91 -8.95
C ILE A 211 5.67 -5.43 -9.78
N GLN A 212 5.57 -5.51 -11.12
CA GLN A 212 6.62 -5.04 -12.04
C GLN A 212 6.86 -3.53 -11.97
N LYS A 213 5.86 -2.73 -11.60
CA LYS A 213 6.03 -1.30 -11.36
C LYS A 213 6.58 -1.03 -9.95
N GLN A 214 6.12 -1.77 -8.94
CA GLN A 214 6.57 -1.60 -7.55
C GLN A 214 8.06 -1.80 -7.35
N GLN A 215 8.67 -2.79 -8.02
CA GLN A 215 10.12 -3.04 -7.90
C GLN A 215 11.00 -1.80 -8.15
N MET A 216 10.53 -0.83 -8.94
CA MET A 216 11.34 0.35 -9.31
C MET A 216 11.32 1.44 -8.23
N ILE A 217 10.41 1.33 -7.25
CA ILE A 217 10.09 2.41 -6.32
C ILE A 217 10.10 1.98 -4.85
N THR A 218 10.55 0.77 -4.54
CA THR A 218 10.56 0.22 -3.18
C THR A 218 11.26 1.14 -2.17
N LYS A 219 12.33 1.83 -2.59
CA LYS A 219 13.11 2.76 -1.75
C LYS A 219 12.35 4.01 -1.28
N TYR A 220 11.20 4.33 -1.87
CA TYR A 220 10.43 5.53 -1.52
C TYR A 220 9.40 5.29 -0.40
N ALA A 221 9.20 4.04 0.01
CA ALA A 221 8.32 3.68 1.12
C ALA A 221 9.10 3.63 2.45
N GLY A 222 8.40 3.94 3.55
CA GLY A 222 8.91 3.79 4.91
C GLY A 222 8.01 4.48 5.93
N PRO A 223 8.29 4.38 7.24
CA PRO A 223 7.42 4.90 8.29
C PRO A 223 6.92 6.33 8.01
N GLY A 224 5.59 6.51 8.00
CA GLY A 224 4.88 7.75 7.70
C GLY A 224 4.47 7.96 6.24
N GLY A 225 4.97 7.16 5.29
CA GLY A 225 4.71 7.32 3.85
C GLY A 225 4.92 6.04 3.05
N TRP A 226 3.84 5.48 2.49
CA TRP A 226 3.85 4.17 1.84
C TRP A 226 3.46 4.21 0.36
N ASN A 227 4.17 3.44 -0.46
CA ASN A 227 3.70 3.11 -1.80
C ASN A 227 2.42 2.26 -1.67
N ASP A 228 1.36 2.66 -2.37
CA ASP A 228 0.10 1.93 -2.42
C ASP A 228 -0.07 1.27 -3.81
N PRO A 229 0.13 -0.04 -3.92
CA PRO A 229 -0.15 -0.83 -5.12
C PRO A 229 -1.64 -1.23 -5.26
N ASP A 230 -2.54 -0.56 -4.55
CA ASP A 230 -3.99 -0.78 -4.51
C ASP A 230 -4.45 -1.94 -3.63
N MET A 231 -5.76 -2.02 -3.41
CA MET A 231 -6.44 -2.95 -2.51
C MET A 231 -6.21 -4.43 -2.85
N LEU A 232 -6.35 -5.30 -1.85
CA LEU A 232 -6.17 -6.74 -2.00
C LEU A 232 -7.34 -7.38 -2.77
N GLN A 233 -7.02 -8.22 -3.76
CA GLN A 233 -7.98 -9.00 -4.55
C GLN A 233 -8.06 -10.48 -4.15
N ILE A 234 -7.48 -10.86 -3.00
CA ILE A 234 -7.71 -12.20 -2.43
C ILE A 234 -9.22 -12.40 -2.22
N GLY A 235 -9.72 -13.62 -2.42
CA GLY A 235 -11.16 -13.93 -2.33
C GLY A 235 -12.03 -13.39 -3.48
N ASN A 236 -11.49 -12.58 -4.39
CA ASN A 236 -12.22 -12.05 -5.54
C ASN A 236 -11.76 -12.70 -6.86
N GLY A 237 -12.63 -12.66 -7.87
CA GLY A 237 -12.33 -13.17 -9.20
C GLY A 237 -12.06 -14.68 -9.25
N GLN A 238 -11.09 -15.08 -10.08
CA GLN A 238 -10.73 -16.49 -10.28
C GLN A 238 -9.23 -16.74 -10.01
N LEU A 239 -8.67 -16.05 -9.01
CA LEU A 239 -7.28 -16.28 -8.59
C LEU A 239 -7.16 -17.63 -7.89
N THR A 240 -6.19 -18.44 -8.31
CA THR A 240 -5.85 -19.69 -7.62
C THR A 240 -5.33 -19.40 -6.21
N LEU A 241 -5.38 -20.40 -5.32
CA LEU A 241 -4.83 -20.27 -3.96
C LEU A 241 -3.38 -19.77 -3.96
N GLU A 242 -2.55 -20.29 -4.87
CA GLU A 242 -1.15 -19.92 -5.00
C GLU A 242 -0.98 -18.46 -5.46
N GLU A 243 -1.80 -18.00 -6.41
CA GLU A 243 -1.80 -16.59 -6.83
C GLU A 243 -2.24 -15.65 -5.72
N GLN A 244 -3.24 -16.04 -4.91
CA GLN A 244 -3.69 -15.26 -3.75
C GLN A 244 -2.61 -15.17 -2.67
N ARG A 245 -1.90 -16.28 -2.37
CA ARG A 245 -0.76 -16.29 -1.46
C ARG A 245 0.38 -15.40 -1.96
N SER A 246 0.71 -15.49 -3.24
CA SER A 246 1.74 -14.65 -3.87
C SER A 246 1.38 -13.17 -3.82
N HIS A 247 0.14 -12.83 -4.14
CA HIS A 247 -0.40 -11.47 -4.07
C HIS A 247 -0.26 -10.89 -2.67
N PHE A 248 -0.80 -11.59 -1.65
CA PHE A 248 -0.74 -11.14 -0.27
C PHE A 248 0.70 -11.02 0.27
N SER A 249 1.54 -12.01 -0.03
CA SER A 249 2.94 -12.04 0.43
C SER A 249 3.76 -10.88 -0.14
N LEU A 250 3.57 -10.56 -1.43
CA LEU A 250 4.30 -9.48 -2.07
C LEU A 250 3.81 -8.11 -1.59
N TRP A 251 2.51 -7.91 -1.41
CA TRP A 251 2.00 -6.67 -0.79
C TRP A 251 2.55 -6.49 0.63
N ALA A 252 2.55 -7.57 1.43
CA ALA A 252 3.12 -7.54 2.77
C ALA A 252 4.61 -7.17 2.76
N ALA A 253 5.41 -7.87 1.97
CA ALA A 253 6.86 -7.67 1.87
C ALA A 253 7.25 -6.31 1.27
N LEU A 254 6.43 -5.76 0.38
CA LEU A 254 6.60 -4.43 -0.20
C LEU A 254 6.15 -3.29 0.73
N LYS A 255 5.63 -3.60 1.93
CA LYS A 255 5.08 -2.64 2.89
C LYS A 255 3.91 -1.83 2.32
N ALA A 256 3.09 -2.47 1.49
CA ALA A 256 1.86 -1.89 0.98
C ALA A 256 0.83 -1.76 2.10
N PRO A 257 -0.12 -0.80 2.00
CA PRO A 257 -1.41 -0.92 2.66
C PRO A 257 -2.04 -2.31 2.44
N LEU A 258 -2.53 -2.94 3.51
CA LEU A 258 -3.27 -4.20 3.41
C LEU A 258 -4.76 -3.94 3.59
N LEU A 259 -5.39 -3.41 2.54
CA LEU A 259 -6.83 -3.14 2.49
C LEU A 259 -7.56 -4.30 1.82
N LEU A 260 -8.33 -5.07 2.58
CA LEU A 260 -9.14 -6.19 2.10
C LEU A 260 -10.30 -5.69 1.22
N GLY A 261 -10.65 -6.47 0.18
CA GLY A 261 -11.67 -6.07 -0.81
C GLY A 261 -12.73 -7.12 -1.14
N PHE A 262 -12.82 -8.22 -0.41
CA PHE A 262 -13.93 -9.20 -0.52
C PHE A 262 -15.08 -8.84 0.44
N ASP A 263 -16.25 -9.49 0.35
CA ASP A 263 -17.30 -9.34 1.38
C ASP A 263 -16.82 -9.92 2.72
N ILE A 264 -16.46 -9.03 3.64
CA ILE A 264 -15.88 -9.43 4.93
C ILE A 264 -16.87 -10.12 5.86
N ARG A 265 -18.18 -9.99 5.61
CA ARG A 265 -19.25 -10.64 6.40
C ARG A 265 -19.37 -12.13 6.11
N ASN A 266 -18.94 -12.54 4.91
CA ASN A 266 -18.93 -13.94 4.49
C ASN A 266 -17.67 -14.24 3.67
N PRO A 267 -16.49 -14.24 4.31
CA PRO A 267 -15.23 -14.34 3.59
C PRO A 267 -15.03 -15.76 3.05
N PRO A 268 -14.51 -15.92 1.81
CA PRO A 268 -14.04 -17.21 1.34
C PRO A 268 -13.01 -17.80 2.31
N VAL A 269 -13.09 -19.11 2.59
CA VAL A 269 -12.27 -19.80 3.59
C VAL A 269 -10.77 -19.54 3.37
N ASP A 270 -10.31 -19.73 2.14
CA ASP A 270 -8.90 -19.51 1.77
C ASP A 270 -8.48 -18.05 1.92
N ALA A 271 -9.34 -17.11 1.53
CA ALA A 271 -9.05 -15.68 1.62
C ALA A 271 -8.95 -15.21 3.09
N LYS A 272 -9.85 -15.72 3.96
CA LYS A 272 -9.77 -15.47 5.40
C LYS A 272 -8.47 -16.04 5.99
N ALA A 273 -8.12 -17.29 5.66
CA ALA A 273 -6.89 -17.91 6.15
C ALA A 273 -5.64 -17.15 5.71
N ILE A 274 -5.61 -16.66 4.46
CA ILE A 274 -4.54 -15.80 3.95
C ILE A 274 -4.47 -14.48 4.71
N ALA A 275 -5.60 -13.79 4.84
CA ALA A 275 -5.67 -12.49 5.50
C ALA A 275 -5.27 -12.57 6.99
N LEU A 276 -5.56 -13.68 7.67
CA LEU A 276 -5.25 -13.86 9.09
C LEU A 276 -3.86 -14.49 9.35
N ASN A 277 -3.00 -14.63 8.34
CA ASN A 277 -1.65 -15.13 8.57
C ASN A 277 -0.79 -14.08 9.29
N GLU A 278 -0.70 -14.20 10.62
CA GLU A 278 0.04 -13.29 11.50
C GLU A 278 1.53 -13.18 11.16
N GLU A 279 2.17 -14.24 10.65
CA GLU A 279 3.59 -14.23 10.31
C GLU A 279 3.87 -13.43 9.04
N ILE A 280 2.97 -13.50 8.05
CA ILE A 280 3.05 -12.67 6.84
C ILE A 280 2.68 -11.21 7.16
N ILE A 281 1.67 -10.99 8.01
CA ILE A 281 1.32 -9.65 8.50
C ILE A 281 2.48 -9.03 9.27
N ALA A 282 3.19 -9.79 10.10
CA ALA A 282 4.35 -9.31 10.85
C ALA A 282 5.47 -8.80 9.95
N ILE A 283 5.63 -9.37 8.74
CA ILE A 283 6.52 -8.77 7.73
C ILE A 283 6.02 -7.38 7.37
N ASN A 284 4.74 -7.21 7.03
CA ASN A 284 4.20 -5.90 6.64
C ASN A 284 4.31 -4.86 7.77
N GLN A 285 4.04 -5.28 9.00
CA GLN A 285 3.98 -4.43 10.19
C GLN A 285 5.31 -4.28 10.94
N ASP A 286 6.39 -4.85 10.42
CA ASP A 286 7.73 -4.71 11.03
C ASP A 286 8.15 -3.23 11.14
N PRO A 287 8.59 -2.75 12.32
CA PRO A 287 8.81 -1.34 12.62
C PRO A 287 10.00 -0.73 11.87
N LEU A 288 10.88 -1.53 11.28
CA LEU A 288 11.93 -1.01 10.39
C LEU A 288 11.32 -0.41 9.13
N GLY A 289 10.16 -0.92 8.70
CA GLY A 289 9.38 -0.37 7.60
C GLY A 289 10.07 -0.39 6.24
N LEU A 290 11.09 -1.24 6.05
CA LEU A 290 11.83 -1.34 4.79
C LEU A 290 11.24 -2.42 3.89
N SER A 291 10.82 -2.02 2.68
CA SER A 291 10.36 -2.93 1.65
C SER A 291 11.48 -3.86 1.18
N VAL A 292 11.11 -5.08 0.76
CA VAL A 292 12.03 -5.97 0.06
C VAL A 292 12.45 -5.40 -1.31
N SER A 293 13.61 -5.84 -1.79
CA SER A 293 14.11 -5.57 -3.13
C SER A 293 14.42 -6.86 -3.87
N ILE A 294 14.35 -6.84 -5.20
CA ILE A 294 14.78 -7.97 -6.02
C ILE A 294 16.29 -8.07 -5.96
N VAL A 295 16.81 -9.23 -5.58
CA VAL A 295 18.25 -9.56 -5.61
C VAL A 295 18.60 -10.53 -6.72
N GLN A 296 17.60 -11.23 -7.26
CA GLN A 296 17.75 -12.05 -8.45
C GLN A 296 16.45 -12.08 -9.24
N ARG A 297 16.54 -11.89 -10.55
CA ARG A 297 15.44 -12.10 -11.49
C ARG A 297 15.88 -13.01 -12.62
N THR A 298 15.05 -13.99 -12.93
CA THR A 298 15.22 -14.85 -14.11
C THR A 298 14.01 -14.70 -15.04
N ARG A 299 13.95 -15.54 -16.08
CA ARG A 299 12.75 -15.65 -16.93
C ARG A 299 11.53 -16.15 -16.14
N PHE A 300 11.74 -17.02 -15.14
CA PHE A 300 10.66 -17.78 -14.50
C PHE A 300 10.39 -17.38 -13.06
N TYR A 301 11.36 -16.85 -12.34
CA TYR A 301 11.22 -16.54 -10.92
C TYR A 301 12.00 -15.31 -10.51
N ASP A 302 11.59 -14.74 -9.38
CA ASP A 302 12.28 -13.68 -8.67
C ASP A 302 12.65 -14.14 -7.25
N ILE A 303 13.75 -13.61 -6.73
CA ILE A 303 14.11 -13.68 -5.31
C ILE A 303 14.08 -12.25 -4.80
N TRP A 304 13.19 -11.98 -3.85
CA TRP A 304 13.09 -10.71 -3.15
C TRP A 304 13.59 -10.89 -1.73
N THR A 305 14.39 -9.95 -1.24
CA THR A 305 14.88 -10.02 0.13
C THR A 305 14.90 -8.63 0.77
N GLY A 306 14.80 -8.59 2.09
CA GLY A 306 14.81 -7.33 2.83
C GLY A 306 15.05 -7.53 4.32
N PRO A 307 15.62 -6.52 4.99
CA PRO A 307 15.80 -6.53 6.43
C PRO A 307 14.47 -6.41 7.17
N LEU A 308 14.39 -7.09 8.30
CA LEU A 308 13.39 -6.84 9.35
C LEU A 308 14.13 -6.32 10.59
N SER A 309 13.40 -5.73 11.54
CA SER A 309 13.97 -5.27 12.81
C SER A 309 14.61 -6.41 13.63
N ASP A 310 14.13 -7.63 13.45
CA ASP A 310 14.57 -8.83 14.17
C ASP A 310 15.12 -9.95 13.25
N GLY A 311 15.49 -9.62 12.01
CA GLY A 311 16.07 -10.60 11.10
C GLY A 311 16.04 -10.17 9.64
N TYR A 312 15.71 -11.13 8.77
CA TYR A 312 15.61 -10.92 7.33
C TYR A 312 14.42 -11.71 6.77
N VAL A 313 13.83 -11.23 5.70
CA VAL A 313 12.80 -11.97 4.95
C VAL A 313 13.28 -12.24 3.52
N ALA A 314 12.94 -13.41 2.99
CA ALA A 314 13.07 -13.73 1.58
C ALA A 314 11.75 -14.27 1.01
N VAL A 315 11.35 -13.72 -0.14
CA VAL A 315 10.21 -14.20 -0.94
C VAL A 315 10.76 -14.85 -2.20
N LEU A 316 10.61 -16.17 -2.30
CA LEU A 316 10.96 -16.96 -3.48
C LEU A 316 9.71 -17.07 -4.35
N PHE A 317 9.65 -16.26 -5.41
CA PHE A 317 8.44 -16.07 -6.19
C PHE A 317 8.53 -16.70 -7.58
N ASN A 318 7.68 -17.69 -7.85
CA ASN A 318 7.60 -18.31 -9.17
C ASN A 318 6.59 -17.58 -10.06
N ARG A 319 7.08 -16.86 -11.07
CA ARG A 319 6.28 -16.21 -12.12
C ARG A 319 5.93 -17.15 -13.28
N GLY A 320 6.48 -18.36 -13.29
CA GLY A 320 6.36 -19.32 -14.38
C GLY A 320 5.12 -20.21 -14.27
N GLU A 321 4.86 -20.90 -15.38
CA GLU A 321 3.67 -21.73 -15.60
C GLU A 321 3.80 -23.18 -15.06
N ILE A 322 4.95 -23.54 -14.50
CA ILE A 322 5.22 -24.85 -13.89
C ILE A 322 5.96 -24.67 -12.56
N PRO A 323 5.91 -25.65 -11.65
CA PRO A 323 6.70 -25.60 -10.42
C PRO A 323 8.21 -25.51 -10.71
N VAL A 324 8.95 -24.71 -9.94
CA VAL A 324 10.40 -24.54 -10.09
C VAL A 324 11.09 -24.71 -8.74
N VAL A 325 12.33 -25.20 -8.74
CA VAL A 325 13.18 -25.17 -7.54
C VAL A 325 13.93 -23.85 -7.52
N ILE A 326 13.79 -23.09 -6.44
CA ILE A 326 14.49 -21.82 -6.22
C ILE A 326 15.45 -22.01 -5.06
N THR A 327 16.73 -21.68 -5.28
CA THR A 327 17.78 -21.72 -4.25
C THR A 327 18.11 -20.30 -3.78
N LEU A 328 17.96 -20.07 -2.48
CA LEU A 328 18.34 -18.86 -1.77
C LEU A 328 19.75 -19.02 -1.19
N TYR A 329 20.74 -18.35 -1.78
CA TYR A 329 22.10 -18.29 -1.24
C TYR A 329 22.23 -17.10 -0.28
N PHE A 330 22.51 -17.35 0.99
CA PHE A 330 22.43 -16.30 2.03
C PHE A 330 23.46 -15.18 1.84
N ALA A 331 24.69 -15.54 1.45
CA ALA A 331 25.75 -14.56 1.25
C ALA A 331 25.44 -13.60 0.09
N SER A 332 25.04 -14.12 -1.08
CA SER A 332 24.81 -13.30 -2.27
C SER A 332 23.43 -12.63 -2.30
N HIS A 333 22.40 -13.25 -1.73
CA HIS A 333 21.01 -12.74 -1.79
C HIS A 333 20.59 -11.96 -0.55
N CYS A 334 21.22 -12.20 0.61
CA CYS A 334 20.84 -11.55 1.87
C CYS A 334 21.99 -10.81 2.54
N ASN A 335 23.23 -10.97 2.04
CA ASN A 335 24.44 -10.47 2.68
C ASN A 335 24.59 -10.99 4.14
N LEU A 336 24.25 -12.27 4.33
CA LEU A 336 24.32 -12.99 5.60
C LEU A 336 25.28 -14.19 5.49
N GLU A 337 25.99 -14.47 6.58
CA GLU A 337 26.85 -15.64 6.73
C GLU A 337 26.68 -16.28 8.12
N GLY A 338 27.28 -17.46 8.31
CA GLY A 338 27.16 -18.24 9.53
C GLY A 338 25.91 -19.12 9.53
N GLU A 339 25.53 -19.59 10.72
CA GLU A 339 24.37 -20.48 10.89
C GLU A 339 23.07 -19.66 10.91
N ILE A 340 22.20 -19.90 9.93
CA ILE A 340 20.95 -19.15 9.72
C ILE A 340 19.78 -20.11 9.90
N ALA A 341 18.91 -19.80 10.87
CA ALA A 341 17.65 -20.49 11.08
C ALA A 341 16.63 -20.01 10.05
N VAL A 342 15.98 -20.96 9.39
CA VAL A 342 14.96 -20.70 8.35
C VAL A 342 13.60 -21.13 8.86
N ARG A 343 12.63 -20.22 8.83
CA ARG A 343 11.21 -20.51 9.13
C ARG A 343 10.36 -20.20 7.91
N ASP A 344 9.54 -21.16 7.48
CA ASP A 344 8.55 -20.95 6.42
C ASP A 344 7.24 -20.41 7.03
N LEU A 345 6.81 -19.25 6.54
CA LEU A 345 5.72 -18.47 7.13
C LEU A 345 4.34 -18.88 6.61
N TRP A 346 4.27 -19.65 5.53
CA TRP A 346 3.01 -20.24 5.06
C TRP A 346 2.77 -21.62 5.65
N GLU A 347 3.84 -22.37 5.90
CA GLU A 347 3.75 -23.67 6.59
C GLU A 347 3.77 -23.56 8.12
N HIS A 348 4.08 -22.37 8.67
CA HIS A 348 4.28 -22.15 10.10
C HIS A 348 5.32 -23.09 10.72
N ALA A 349 6.37 -23.42 9.94
CA ALA A 349 7.30 -24.50 10.25
C ALA A 349 8.76 -24.05 10.21
N ASP A 350 9.51 -24.42 11.23
CA ASP A 350 10.97 -24.26 11.25
C ASP A 350 11.59 -25.32 10.34
N LYS A 351 12.39 -24.88 9.37
CA LYS A 351 13.04 -25.73 8.36
C LYS A 351 14.44 -26.18 8.78
N GLY A 352 14.91 -25.72 9.94
CA GLY A 352 16.23 -26.00 10.48
C GLY A 352 17.23 -24.87 10.22
N ASN A 353 18.50 -25.16 10.53
CA ASN A 353 19.61 -24.24 10.39
C ASN A 353 20.47 -24.58 9.16
N PHE A 354 20.89 -23.56 8.44
CA PHE A 354 21.65 -23.68 7.21
C PHE A 354 22.80 -22.68 7.19
N ALA A 355 23.95 -23.06 6.61
CA ALA A 355 25.13 -22.19 6.55
C ALA A 355 25.26 -21.42 5.23
N THR A 356 24.89 -22.04 4.11
CA THR A 356 25.18 -21.51 2.77
C THR A 356 23.92 -21.11 2.01
N SER A 357 22.91 -21.98 2.02
CA SER A 357 21.71 -21.80 1.22
C SER A 357 20.53 -22.61 1.74
N TYR A 358 19.34 -22.16 1.37
CA TYR A 358 18.08 -22.89 1.48
C TYR A 358 17.45 -23.05 0.09
N PHE A 359 16.70 -24.11 -0.17
CA PHE A 359 15.96 -24.24 -1.43
C PHE A 359 14.52 -24.68 -1.17
N SER A 360 13.62 -24.28 -2.07
CA SER A 360 12.22 -24.72 -2.04
C SER A 360 11.71 -25.02 -3.45
N ARG A 361 10.80 -25.98 -3.56
CA ARG A 361 10.06 -26.26 -4.79
C ARG A 361 8.78 -25.42 -4.79
N VAL A 362 8.80 -24.30 -5.49
CA VAL A 362 7.72 -23.32 -5.51
C VAL A 362 6.70 -23.67 -6.61
N PRO A 363 5.39 -23.80 -6.29
CA PRO A 363 4.34 -24.08 -7.26
C PRO A 363 4.23 -23.03 -8.36
N LYS A 364 3.52 -23.35 -9.46
CA LYS A 364 3.13 -22.37 -10.48
C LYS A 364 2.49 -21.16 -9.80
N HIS A 365 2.95 -19.96 -10.15
CA HIS A 365 2.43 -18.68 -9.62
C HIS A 365 2.48 -18.55 -8.09
N GLY A 366 3.18 -19.46 -7.41
CA GLY A 366 3.25 -19.53 -5.96
C GLY A 366 4.47 -18.82 -5.38
N VAL A 367 4.52 -18.82 -4.06
CA VAL A 367 5.63 -18.28 -3.26
C VAL A 367 6.05 -19.26 -2.17
N THR A 368 7.34 -19.24 -1.84
CA THR A 368 7.81 -19.62 -0.51
C THR A 368 8.31 -18.35 0.18
N VAL A 369 7.76 -18.05 1.36
CA VAL A 369 8.17 -16.89 2.16
C VAL A 369 8.88 -17.41 3.40
N VAL A 370 10.14 -17.02 3.58
CA VAL A 370 10.93 -17.45 4.73
C VAL A 370 11.44 -16.28 5.54
N LYS A 371 11.37 -16.40 6.87
CA LYS A 371 12.10 -15.54 7.80
C LYS A 371 13.43 -16.21 8.13
N LEU A 372 14.49 -15.40 8.09
CA LEU A 372 15.85 -15.78 8.40
C LEU A 372 16.25 -15.11 9.71
N THR A 373 16.76 -15.89 10.65
CA THR A 373 17.28 -15.40 11.94
C THR A 373 18.62 -16.04 12.25
N GLY A 374 19.42 -15.41 13.12
CA GLY A 374 20.80 -15.82 13.35
C GLY A 374 21.77 -15.32 12.26
N GLY A 375 22.95 -15.93 12.20
CA GLY A 375 24.05 -15.47 11.35
C GLY A 375 24.57 -14.07 11.70
N SER A 376 25.46 -13.56 10.85
CA SER A 376 26.00 -12.21 10.90
C SER A 376 25.90 -11.53 9.54
N ARG A 377 25.78 -10.19 9.52
CA ARG A 377 25.90 -9.43 8.27
C ARG A 377 27.34 -9.47 7.80
N ILE A 378 27.52 -9.75 6.51
CA ILE A 378 28.82 -9.64 5.86
C ILE A 378 29.14 -8.15 5.73
N ASN A 379 30.01 -7.62 6.58
CA ASN A 379 30.50 -6.26 6.45
C ASN A 379 31.43 -6.18 5.24
N LYS A 380 30.94 -5.68 4.10
CA LYS A 380 31.79 -5.31 2.96
C LYS A 380 32.61 -4.05 3.25
N HIS A 381 33.42 -4.05 4.31
CA HIS A 381 34.52 -3.10 4.48
C HIS A 381 35.66 -3.52 3.56
N ASN A 382 35.51 -3.31 2.24
CA ASN A 382 36.58 -3.26 1.21
C ASN A 382 36.00 -3.28 -0.22
N GLU A 383 34.85 -2.67 -0.47
CA GLU A 383 34.54 -2.23 -1.84
C GLU A 383 35.10 -0.81 -1.99
N PRO A 384 35.88 -0.50 -3.05
CA PRO A 384 36.27 0.88 -3.34
C PRO A 384 35.01 1.75 -3.37
N LEU A 385 35.12 2.99 -2.88
CA LEU A 385 34.05 4.00 -2.78
C LEU A 385 33.27 4.31 -4.08
N PHE A 386 33.49 3.57 -5.16
CA PHE A 386 32.88 3.73 -6.47
C PHE A 386 31.52 3.01 -6.64
N LEU A 387 31.05 2.24 -5.65
CA LEU A 387 29.70 1.64 -5.65
C LEU A 387 28.73 2.26 -4.63
N GLN A 388 29.18 3.28 -3.89
CA GLN A 388 28.29 4.14 -3.09
C GLN A 388 27.66 5.29 -3.90
N GLN A 389 27.87 5.33 -5.22
CA GLN A 389 27.48 6.44 -6.10
C GLN A 389 26.35 6.11 -7.09
N ILE A 390 25.40 5.23 -6.71
CA ILE A 390 24.10 5.12 -7.41
C ILE A 390 22.99 5.84 -6.61
N TRP A 391 23.39 6.81 -5.77
CA TRP A 391 22.49 7.53 -4.88
C TRP A 391 22.55 9.05 -4.99
N ASP A 392 23.41 9.64 -5.83
CA ASP A 392 23.34 11.06 -6.19
C ASP A 392 24.00 11.30 -7.55
N GLU A 393 23.32 12.09 -8.40
CA GLU A 393 23.72 12.66 -9.70
C GLU A 393 23.84 11.72 -10.91
N ASP A 394 22.71 11.56 -11.62
CA ASP A 394 22.62 11.57 -13.09
C ASP A 394 21.19 12.01 -13.48
N ILE A 395 20.89 13.28 -13.23
CA ILE A 395 19.93 14.05 -14.03
C ILE A 395 20.77 15.17 -14.64
N VAL A 396 21.43 14.86 -15.74
CA VAL A 396 21.89 15.87 -16.69
C VAL A 396 20.89 15.85 -17.83
N ASP A 397 20.40 17.05 -18.14
CA ASP A 397 19.46 17.38 -19.21
C ASP A 397 19.59 16.49 -20.45
N ASP A 398 18.50 15.84 -20.82
CA ASP A 398 18.19 15.60 -22.23
C ASP A 398 16.84 16.26 -22.52
N ASP A 399 16.85 17.10 -23.54
CA ASP A 399 15.79 17.95 -24.07
C ASP A 399 14.40 17.28 -24.20
N PRO A 400 13.31 18.07 -24.23
CA PRO A 400 11.95 17.55 -24.25
C PRO A 400 11.70 16.73 -25.52
N ILE A 401 11.32 15.47 -25.32
CA ILE A 401 10.66 14.69 -26.37
C ILE A 401 9.32 15.37 -26.65
N GLU A 402 9.24 16.12 -27.75
CA GLU A 402 7.98 16.52 -28.37
C GLU A 402 7.19 15.25 -28.71
N ILE A 403 6.13 15.00 -27.93
CA ILE A 403 5.10 14.04 -28.30
C ILE A 403 4.18 14.78 -29.27
N ASP A 404 4.35 14.50 -30.56
CA ASP A 404 3.40 14.91 -31.59
C ASP A 404 2.08 14.17 -31.37
N ILE A 405 1.12 14.86 -30.76
CA ILE A 405 -0.26 14.40 -30.63
C ILE A 405 -1.02 14.82 -31.89
N SER A 406 -0.71 14.22 -33.03
CA SER A 406 -1.58 14.29 -34.19
C SER A 406 -2.84 13.45 -33.91
N ILE A 407 -3.88 14.11 -33.39
CA ILE A 407 -5.23 13.57 -33.29
C ILE A 407 -5.78 13.49 -34.72
N ASN A 408 -5.65 12.33 -35.36
CA ASN A 408 -6.57 11.98 -36.44
C ASN A 408 -7.88 11.58 -35.78
N GLY A 409 -8.87 12.46 -35.87
CA GLY A 409 -10.25 12.11 -35.66
C GLY A 409 -10.66 11.02 -36.64
N ASP A 410 -11.36 10.01 -36.15
CA ASP A 410 -12.73 9.76 -36.60
C ASP A 410 -13.32 8.50 -35.93
N GLN A 411 -14.64 8.60 -35.71
CA GLN A 411 -15.62 7.51 -35.52
C GLN A 411 -15.93 7.07 -34.08
N ILE A 412 -16.75 7.92 -33.47
CA ILE A 412 -18.02 7.63 -32.77
C ILE A 412 -18.64 6.28 -33.20
N TYR A 413 -18.89 5.38 -32.24
CA TYR A 413 -20.21 4.80 -31.88
C TYR A 413 -20.14 4.12 -30.51
#